data_AF-A0A2C9CSN2-F1
#
_entry.id   AF-A0A2C9CSN2-F1
#
_cell.length_a   1.000
_cell.length_b   1.000
_cell.length_c   1.000
_cell.angle_alpha   90.00
_cell.angle_beta   90.00
_cell.angle_gamma   90.00
#
_symmetry.space_group_name_H-M   'P 1'
#
loop_
_entity.id
_entity.type
_entity.pdbx_description
1 polymer ?
#
loop_
_entity_poly.entity_id
_entity_poly.type
_entity_poly.pdbx_seq_one_letter_code
_entity_poly.pdbx_strand_id
1 'polypeptide(L)'
;MATKTTAKDATAQMEAFAADAQKSVTETVEKMTKGFEEASSFGQENLDAMVKSGEIAAKAAEGFGTEVSTFTKKSFEEGVAAAKDMASSKTVTELFEKQSAFAQTVFDGWMKQATKMNEMMVSSAKDVTAPMGERMTAAQTAMKSMTA
;
A
#
# COMPACT_ATOMS: atom_id res chain seq x y z
N MET A 1 -7.45 7.79 -75.87
CA MET A 1 -7.97 7.12 -74.66
C MET A 1 -7.10 7.34 -73.41
N ALA A 2 -6.15 8.30 -73.38
CA ALA A 2 -5.23 8.46 -72.24
C ALA A 2 -5.62 9.56 -71.23
N THR A 3 -6.41 10.56 -71.65
CA THR A 3 -6.74 11.74 -70.82
C THR A 3 -7.87 11.52 -69.82
N LYS A 4 -8.70 10.49 -70.02
CA LYS A 4 -9.85 10.18 -69.14
C LYS A 4 -9.45 9.37 -67.90
N THR A 5 -8.33 8.65 -67.98
CA THR A 5 -7.76 7.87 -66.86
C THR A 5 -7.11 8.80 -65.84
N THR A 6 -6.34 9.80 -66.27
CA THR A 6 -5.64 10.74 -65.38
C THR A 6 -6.57 11.62 -64.53
N ALA A 7 -7.70 12.09 -65.08
CA ALA A 7 -8.66 12.90 -64.31
C ALA A 7 -9.41 12.05 -63.28
N LYS A 8 -9.77 10.81 -63.62
CA LYS A 8 -10.46 9.88 -62.72
C LYS A 8 -9.55 9.39 -61.60
N ASP A 9 -8.27 9.17 -61.91
CA ASP A 9 -7.24 8.82 -60.93
C ASP A 9 -6.90 10.00 -60.01
N ALA A 10 -6.88 11.23 -60.53
CA ALA A 10 -6.70 12.43 -59.73
C ALA A 10 -7.88 12.68 -58.77
N THR A 11 -9.12 12.47 -59.21
CA THR A 11 -10.30 12.54 -58.32
C THR A 11 -10.26 11.44 -57.26
N ALA A 12 -9.92 10.21 -57.63
CA ALA A 12 -9.78 9.09 -56.68
C ALA A 12 -8.65 9.31 -55.67
N GLN A 13 -7.53 9.90 -56.08
CA GLN A 13 -6.44 10.30 -55.18
C GLN A 13 -6.87 11.41 -54.21
N MET A 14 -7.66 12.37 -54.68
CA MET A 14 -8.18 13.45 -53.84
C MET A 14 -9.21 12.95 -52.82
N GLU A 15 -10.08 12.01 -53.21
CA GLU A 15 -11.01 11.32 -52.32
C GLU A 15 -10.30 10.44 -51.30
N ALA A 16 -9.27 9.70 -51.72
CA ALA A 16 -8.43 8.91 -50.81
C ALA A 16 -7.68 9.78 -49.81
N PHE A 17 -7.13 10.92 -50.25
CA PHE A 17 -6.47 11.88 -49.37
C PHE A 17 -7.44 12.54 -48.40
N ALA A 18 -8.65 12.90 -48.84
CA ALA A 18 -9.69 13.45 -47.98
C ALA A 18 -10.15 12.42 -46.93
N ALA A 19 -10.29 11.15 -47.31
CA ALA A 19 -10.62 10.06 -46.39
C ALA A 19 -9.49 9.80 -45.36
N ASP A 20 -8.23 9.79 -45.78
CA ASP A 20 -7.07 9.65 -44.88
C ASP A 20 -6.90 10.86 -43.95
N ALA A 21 -7.17 12.07 -44.44
CA ALA A 21 -7.17 13.28 -43.62
C ALA A 21 -8.28 13.23 -42.56
N GLN A 22 -9.50 12.82 -42.94
CA GLN A 22 -10.62 12.68 -42.01
C GLN A 22 -10.36 11.58 -40.96
N LYS A 23 -9.76 10.46 -41.37
CA LYS A 23 -9.34 9.38 -40.48
C LYS A 23 -8.26 9.84 -39.50
N SER A 24 -7.23 10.53 -39.99
CA SER A 24 -6.14 11.06 -39.15
C SER A 24 -6.64 12.07 -38.12
N VAL A 25 -7.57 12.95 -38.51
CA VAL A 25 -8.20 13.90 -37.57
C VAL A 25 -9.02 13.16 -36.51
N THR A 26 -9.78 12.14 -36.90
CA THR A 26 -10.59 11.33 -35.96
C THR A 26 -9.69 10.58 -34.97
N GLU A 27 -8.66 9.89 -35.46
CA GLU A 27 -7.68 9.18 -34.63
C GLU A 27 -6.92 10.14 -33.69
N THR A 28 -6.60 11.35 -34.16
CA THR A 28 -5.95 12.37 -33.33
C THR A 28 -6.88 12.85 -32.22
N VAL A 29 -8.15 13.12 -32.53
CA VAL A 29 -9.14 13.53 -31.53
C VAL A 29 -9.40 12.42 -30.52
N GLU A 30 -9.49 11.16 -30.95
CA GLU A 30 -9.62 10.00 -30.05
C GLU A 30 -8.40 9.83 -29.15
N LYS A 31 -7.18 9.98 -29.69
CA LYS A 31 -5.94 9.96 -28.90
C LYS A 31 -5.90 11.08 -27.87
N MET A 32 -6.27 12.30 -28.26
CA MET A 32 -6.30 13.45 -27.34
C MET A 32 -7.33 13.25 -26.22
N THR A 33 -8.51 12.73 -26.57
CA THR A 33 -9.58 12.45 -25.59
C THR A 33 -9.16 11.36 -24.61
N LYS A 34 -8.62 10.24 -25.11
CA LYS A 34 -8.09 9.16 -24.25
C LYS A 34 -6.93 9.64 -23.37
N GLY A 35 -5.99 10.40 -23.93
CA GLY A 35 -4.88 10.96 -23.17
C GLY A 35 -5.34 11.92 -22.05
N PHE A 36 -6.41 12.67 -22.28
CA PHE A 36 -7.02 13.52 -21.25
C PHE A 36 -7.71 12.69 -20.15
N GLU A 37 -8.48 11.67 -20.51
CA GLU A 37 -9.11 10.75 -19.55
C GLU A 37 -8.06 10.02 -18.69
N GLU A 38 -6.99 9.51 -19.31
CA GLU A 38 -5.88 8.85 -18.62
C GLU A 38 -5.11 9.82 -17.70
N ALA A 39 -4.87 11.06 -18.13
CA ALA A 39 -4.22 12.06 -17.29
C ALA A 39 -5.08 12.44 -16.06
N SER A 40 -6.40 12.57 -16.26
CA SER A 40 -7.35 12.86 -15.19
C SER A 40 -7.43 11.71 -14.19
N SER A 41 -7.56 10.47 -14.66
CA SER A 41 -7.62 9.29 -13.78
C SER A 41 -6.30 9.10 -13.03
N PHE A 42 -5.15 9.30 -13.69
CA PHE A 42 -3.84 9.21 -13.06
C PHE A 42 -3.68 10.22 -11.90
N GLY A 43 -4.20 11.45 -12.09
CA GLY A 43 -4.23 12.47 -11.04
C GLY A 43 -5.11 12.07 -9.86
N GLN A 44 -6.31 11.53 -10.13
CA GLN A 44 -7.22 11.04 -9.09
C GLN A 44 -6.62 9.88 -8.30
N GLU A 45 -6.02 8.90 -8.98
CA GLU A 45 -5.38 7.75 -8.34
C GLU A 45 -4.19 8.14 -7.44
N ASN A 46 -3.50 9.25 -7.73
CA ASN A 46 -2.46 9.78 -6.84
C ASN A 46 -3.06 10.31 -5.53
N LEU A 47 -4.20 11.00 -5.59
CA LEU A 47 -4.91 11.47 -4.40
C LEU A 47 -5.43 10.28 -3.59
N ASP A 48 -6.02 9.29 -4.26
CA ASP A 48 -6.48 8.06 -3.60
C ASP A 48 -5.34 7.31 -2.92
N ALA A 49 -4.15 7.28 -3.53
CA ALA A 49 -2.96 6.69 -2.93
C ALA A 49 -2.55 7.42 -1.63
N MET A 50 -2.59 8.75 -1.62
CA MET A 50 -2.31 9.53 -0.40
C MET A 50 -3.33 9.27 0.70
N VAL A 51 -4.62 9.21 0.34
CA VAL A 51 -5.70 8.88 1.30
C VAL A 51 -5.49 7.49 1.88
N LYS A 52 -5.21 6.49 1.04
CA LYS A 52 -4.89 5.12 1.49
C LYS A 52 -3.69 5.07 2.41
N SER A 53 -2.59 5.76 2.09
CA SER A 53 -1.43 5.88 2.98
C SER A 53 -1.81 6.47 4.34
N GLY A 54 -2.69 7.48 4.37
CA GLY A 54 -3.21 8.07 5.61
C GLY A 54 -4.06 7.11 6.43
N GLU A 55 -4.96 6.37 5.79
CA GLU A 55 -5.78 5.33 6.44
C GLU A 55 -4.91 4.21 7.03
N ILE A 56 -3.88 3.77 6.31
CA ILE A 56 -2.93 2.77 6.79
C ILE A 56 -2.16 3.28 8.00
N ALA A 57 -1.70 4.54 7.97
CA ALA A 57 -1.03 5.16 9.11
C ALA A 57 -1.94 5.25 10.35
N ALA A 58 -3.22 5.59 10.17
CA ALA A 58 -4.20 5.61 11.25
C ALA A 58 -4.40 4.22 11.86
N LYS A 59 -4.60 3.19 11.01
CA LYS A 59 -4.72 1.79 11.46
C LYS A 59 -3.47 1.29 12.18
N ALA A 60 -2.28 1.67 11.73
CA ALA A 60 -1.03 1.35 12.42
C ALA A 60 -1.03 1.92 13.84
N ALA A 61 -1.43 3.18 14.02
CA ALA A 61 -1.53 3.81 15.34
C ALA A 61 -2.55 3.11 16.26
N GLU A 62 -3.72 2.73 15.74
CA GLU A 62 -4.72 1.93 16.45
C GLU A 62 -4.17 0.55 16.86
N GLY A 63 -3.42 -0.09 15.96
CA GLY A 63 -2.75 -1.37 16.19
C GLY A 63 -1.78 -1.29 17.36
N PHE A 64 -0.92 -0.25 17.40
CA PHE A 64 0.00 -0.04 18.52
C PHE A 64 -0.72 0.13 19.86
N GLY A 65 -1.77 0.96 19.90
CA GLY A 65 -2.55 1.15 21.12
C GLY A 65 -3.21 -0.15 21.61
N THR A 66 -3.75 -0.93 20.67
CA THR A 66 -4.34 -2.24 20.96
C THR A 66 -3.32 -3.20 21.54
N GLU A 67 -2.13 -3.25 20.95
CA GLU A 67 -1.05 -4.13 21.38
C GLU A 67 -0.54 -3.79 22.78
N VAL A 68 -0.32 -2.50 23.06
CA VAL A 68 0.07 -2.03 24.41
C VAL A 68 -1.00 -2.41 25.43
N SER A 69 -2.28 -2.16 25.13
CA SER A 69 -3.37 -2.51 26.05
C SER A 69 -3.48 -4.02 26.31
N THR A 70 -3.21 -4.83 25.28
CA THR A 70 -3.22 -6.30 25.38
C THR A 70 -2.07 -6.79 26.27
N PHE A 71 -0.87 -6.25 26.06
CA PHE A 71 0.28 -6.56 26.89
C PHE A 71 0.05 -6.16 28.35
N THR A 72 -0.49 -4.96 28.61
CA THR A 72 -0.80 -4.52 29.98
C THR A 72 -1.79 -5.45 30.69
N LYS A 73 -2.87 -5.86 30.01
CA LYS A 73 -3.84 -6.82 30.57
C LYS A 73 -3.17 -8.15 30.89
N LYS A 74 -2.39 -8.68 29.95
CA LYS A 74 -1.64 -9.92 30.15
C LYS A 74 -0.67 -9.83 31.33
N SER A 75 0.13 -8.77 31.42
CA SER A 75 1.08 -8.59 32.53
C SER A 75 0.37 -8.48 33.88
N PHE A 76 -0.82 -7.88 33.93
CA PHE A 76 -1.63 -7.82 35.14
C PHE A 76 -2.12 -9.23 35.55
N GLU A 77 -2.66 -10.00 34.61
CA GLU A 77 -3.10 -11.38 34.86
C GLU A 77 -1.95 -12.28 35.33
N GLU A 78 -0.78 -12.18 34.68
CA GLU A 78 0.43 -12.90 35.07
C GLU A 78 0.92 -12.50 36.47
N GLY A 79 0.86 -11.21 36.82
CA GLY A 79 1.22 -10.72 38.14
C GLY A 79 0.29 -11.22 39.24
N VAL A 80 -1.02 -11.24 39.01
CA VAL A 80 -2.01 -11.80 39.94
C VAL A 80 -1.79 -13.30 40.12
N ALA A 81 -1.55 -14.03 39.02
CA ALA A 81 -1.26 -15.46 39.07
C ALA A 81 0.01 -15.74 39.89
N ALA A 82 1.08 -14.98 39.66
CA ALA A 82 2.33 -15.11 40.41
C ALA A 82 2.16 -14.79 41.90
N ALA A 83 1.39 -13.74 42.24
CA ALA A 83 1.10 -13.41 43.63
C ALA A 83 0.37 -14.55 44.36
N LYS A 84 -0.64 -15.14 43.70
CA LYS A 84 -1.36 -16.30 44.24
C LYS A 84 -0.45 -17.51 44.42
N ASP A 85 0.41 -17.77 43.45
CA ASP A 85 1.34 -18.90 43.51
C ASP A 85 2.38 -18.72 44.63
N MET A 86 2.99 -17.53 44.73
CA MET A 86 3.91 -17.18 45.82
C MET A 86 3.25 -17.26 47.21
N ALA A 87 1.99 -16.81 47.33
CA ALA A 87 1.24 -16.90 48.59
C ALA A 87 0.93 -18.34 49.02
N SER A 88 0.97 -19.30 48.09
CA SER A 88 0.77 -20.73 48.39
C SER A 88 2.04 -21.45 48.86
N SER A 89 3.20 -20.78 48.80
CA SER A 89 4.49 -21.36 49.17
C SER A 89 4.56 -21.69 50.66
N LYS A 90 5.10 -22.88 50.98
CA LYS A 90 5.24 -23.37 52.36
C LYS A 90 6.62 -23.11 52.94
N THR A 91 7.60 -22.81 52.08
CA THR A 91 8.99 -22.59 52.48
C THR A 91 9.59 -21.37 51.78
N VAL A 92 10.65 -20.80 52.36
CA VAL A 92 11.39 -19.68 51.75
C VAL A 92 12.07 -20.09 50.45
N THR A 93 12.54 -21.33 50.35
CA THR A 93 13.14 -21.87 49.11
C THR A 93 12.12 -21.91 47.98
N GLU A 94 10.91 -22.44 48.23
CA GLU A 94 9.82 -22.49 47.24
C GLU A 94 9.39 -21.07 46.80
N LEU A 95 9.36 -20.12 47.74
CA LEU A 95 9.10 -18.72 47.42
C LEU A 95 10.17 -18.14 46.48
N PHE A 96 11.45 -18.40 46.75
CA PHE A 96 12.57 -17.89 45.95
C PHE A 96 12.59 -18.48 44.54
N GLU A 97 12.28 -19.78 44.41
CA GLU A 97 12.12 -20.46 43.12
C GLU A 97 10.99 -19.82 42.30
N LYS A 98 9.81 -19.61 42.91
CA LYS A 98 8.67 -18.96 42.25
C LYS A 98 8.94 -17.51 41.88
N GLN A 99 9.61 -16.76 42.73
CA GLN A 99 10.02 -15.38 42.44
C GLN A 99 10.99 -15.32 41.25
N SER A 100 11.95 -16.25 41.19
CA SER A 100 12.90 -16.36 40.08
C SER A 100 12.20 -16.74 38.76
N ALA A 101 11.27 -17.70 38.81
CA ALA A 101 10.47 -18.10 37.65
C ALA A 101 9.56 -16.97 37.13
N PHE A 102 8.97 -16.20 38.04
CA PHE A 102 8.19 -15.01 37.68
C PHE A 102 9.07 -13.95 37.03
N ALA A 103 10.26 -13.67 37.57
CA ALA A 103 11.20 -12.72 36.98
C ALA A 103 11.59 -13.12 35.55
N GLN A 104 11.85 -14.42 35.32
CA GLN A 104 12.13 -14.94 33.99
C GLN A 104 10.93 -14.78 33.04
N THR A 105 9.71 -15.06 33.51
CA THR A 105 8.48 -14.87 32.74
C THR A 105 8.29 -13.43 32.30
N VAL A 106 8.49 -12.47 33.22
CA VAL A 106 8.40 -11.04 32.93
C VAL A 106 9.45 -10.60 31.92
N PHE A 107 10.69 -11.09 32.06
CA PHE A 107 11.77 -10.78 31.12
C PHE A 107 11.46 -11.29 29.71
N ASP A 108 11.06 -12.56 29.59
CA ASP A 108 10.69 -13.17 28.30
C ASP A 108 9.48 -12.46 27.69
N GLY A 109 8.49 -12.10 28.51
CA GLY A 109 7.32 -11.33 28.10
C GLY A 109 7.70 -9.96 27.54
N TRP A 110 8.58 -9.22 28.22
CA TRP A 110 9.04 -7.92 27.77
C TRP A 110 9.86 -8.00 26.47
N MET A 111 10.77 -8.98 26.37
CA MET A 111 11.55 -9.18 25.15
C MET A 111 10.65 -9.48 23.94
N LYS A 112 9.66 -10.36 24.12
CA LYS A 112 8.65 -10.66 23.09
C LYS A 112 7.87 -9.41 22.68
N GLN A 113 7.46 -8.60 23.65
CA GLN A 113 6.74 -7.36 23.40
C GLN A 113 7.60 -6.35 22.63
N ALA A 114 8.87 -6.18 23.01
CA ALA A 114 9.81 -5.30 22.33
C ALA A 114 10.03 -5.71 20.87
N THR A 115 10.25 -7.01 20.62
CA THR A 115 10.36 -7.56 19.26
C THR A 115 9.10 -7.29 18.45
N LYS A 116 7.92 -7.60 19.00
CA LYS A 116 6.65 -7.40 18.32
C LYS A 116 6.37 -5.94 17.99
N MET A 117 6.64 -5.02 18.91
CA MET A 117 6.50 -3.59 18.67
C MET A 117 7.45 -3.09 17.56
N ASN A 118 8.68 -3.60 17.51
CA ASN A 118 9.62 -3.29 16.44
C ASN A 118 9.14 -3.83 15.08
N GLU A 119 8.66 -5.07 15.04
CA GLU A 119 8.06 -5.66 13.82
C GLU A 119 6.86 -4.84 13.32
N MET A 120 5.97 -4.42 14.22
CA MET A 120 4.84 -3.55 13.89
C MET A 120 5.29 -2.21 13.32
N MET A 121 6.34 -1.61 13.87
CA MET A 121 6.91 -0.35 13.36
C MET A 121 7.50 -0.51 11.97
N VAL A 122 8.28 -1.56 11.74
CA VAL A 122 8.85 -1.84 10.41
C VAL A 122 7.76 -2.16 9.39
N SER A 123 6.73 -2.94 9.76
CA SER A 123 5.60 -3.24 8.87
C SER A 123 4.85 -1.96 8.52
N SER A 124 4.47 -1.17 9.52
CA SER A 124 3.73 0.07 9.32
C SER A 124 4.46 1.04 8.39
N ALA A 125 5.78 1.18 8.52
CA ALA A 125 6.57 2.02 7.63
C ALA A 125 6.53 1.54 6.17
N LYS A 126 6.55 0.22 5.94
CA LYS A 126 6.42 -0.37 4.60
C LYS A 126 5.00 -0.16 4.06
N ASP A 127 3.99 -0.44 4.87
CA ASP A 127 2.58 -0.39 4.48
C ASP A 127 2.15 1.05 4.14
N VAL A 128 2.62 2.05 4.89
CA VAL A 128 2.32 3.47 4.62
C VAL A 128 2.93 3.97 3.30
N THR A 129 4.10 3.43 2.92
CA THR A 129 4.82 3.88 1.72
C THR A 129 4.44 3.09 0.47
N ALA A 130 3.84 1.91 0.63
CA ALA A 130 3.45 1.04 -0.47
C ALA A 130 2.54 1.70 -1.53
N PRO A 131 1.46 2.45 -1.17
CA PRO A 131 0.61 3.10 -2.18
C PRO A 131 1.37 4.06 -3.08
N MET A 132 2.35 4.79 -2.54
CA MET A 132 3.18 5.72 -3.32
C MET A 132 4.16 4.96 -4.23
N GLY A 133 4.70 3.83 -3.78
CA GLY A 133 5.53 2.94 -4.60
C GLY A 133 4.77 2.34 -5.80
N GLU A 134 3.49 1.99 -5.59
CA GLU A 134 2.59 1.53 -6.65
C GLU A 134 2.36 2.63 -7.69
N ARG A 135 2.14 3.89 -7.25
CA ARG A 135 2.02 5.05 -8.16
C ARG A 135 3.29 5.30 -8.97
N MET A 136 4.46 5.11 -8.37
CA MET A 136 5.73 5.25 -9.10
C MET A 136 5.89 4.18 -10.18
N THR A 137 5.41 2.95 -9.93
CA THR A 137 5.36 1.89 -10.93
C THR A 137 4.35 2.21 -12.04
N ALA A 138 3.16 2.70 -11.68
CA ALA A 138 2.16 3.13 -12.64
C ALA A 138 2.67 4.27 -13.55
N ALA A 139 3.40 5.24 -12.99
CA ALA A 139 4.03 6.32 -13.74
C ALA A 139 5.04 5.81 -14.78
N GLN A 140 5.86 4.81 -14.42
CA GLN A 140 6.82 4.20 -15.35
C GLN A 140 6.10 3.48 -16.51
N THR A 141 4.97 2.83 -16.24
CA THR A 141 4.17 2.17 -17.28
C THR A 141 3.52 3.18 -18.21
N ALA A 142 2.93 4.26 -17.67
CA ALA A 142 2.33 5.33 -18.45
C ALA A 142 3.35 6.06 -19.34
N MET A 143 4.57 6.28 -18.84
CA MET A 143 5.65 6.85 -19.65
C MET A 143 6.00 5.97 -20.85
N LYS A 144 6.07 4.64 -20.65
CA LYS A 144 6.36 3.68 -21.73
C LYS A 144 5.26 3.64 -22.78
N SER A 145 3.98 3.71 -22.38
CA SER A 145 2.85 3.68 -23.32
C SER A 145 2.72 4.96 -24.15
N MET A 146 3.17 6.11 -23.64
CA MET A 146 3.20 7.36 -24.42
C MET A 146 4.35 7.43 -25.45
N THR A 147 5.42 6.65 -25.23
CA THR A 147 6.59 6.63 -26.13
C THR A 147 6.58 5.48 -27.15
N ALA A 148 5.64 4.54 -27.02
CA ALA A 148 5.44 3.39 -27.91
C ALA A 148 4.33 3.66 -28.94
#